data_AF-A0A328RQF1-F1
#
_entry.id   AF-A0A328RQF1-F1
#
_cell.length_a   1.000
_cell.length_b   1.000
_cell.length_c   1.000
_cell.angle_alpha   90.00
_cell.angle_beta   90.00
_cell.angle_gamma   90.00
#
_symmetry.space_group_name_H-M   'P 1'
#
loop_
_entity.id
_entity.type
_entity.pdbx_description
1 polymer ?
#
loop_
_entity_poly.entity_id
_entity_poly.type
_entity_poly.pdbx_seq_one_letter_code
_entity_poly.pdbx_strand_id
1 'polypeptide(L)'
;MALTKINNNTLSAITGLPAGVGGKVLQVSNMSIVSTEQTLATDTYTDLTGLSINITPSSTSNKIFLYTNVNCFFNATLGFGIRFLRDSTNVFTTTTRYAEYPNVNSHRTMSSFAYLDSPSTTSQITYKVQASSFASSSIEFNNSAQSIFYLMEIAG
;
A
#
# COMPACT_ATOMS: atom_id res chain seq x y z
N MET A 1 -42.52 -5.62 -13.99
CA MET A 1 -41.59 -6.74 -13.70
C MET A 1 -41.96 -7.33 -12.36
N ALA A 2 -42.24 -8.64 -12.29
CA ALA A 2 -42.49 -9.30 -11.02
C ALA A 2 -41.19 -9.31 -10.19
N LEU A 3 -41.25 -8.92 -8.91
CA LEU A 3 -40.15 -9.17 -7.99
C LEU A 3 -40.06 -10.68 -7.78
N THR A 4 -39.06 -11.33 -8.37
CA THR A 4 -38.66 -12.67 -7.95
C THR A 4 -38.15 -12.56 -6.52
N LYS A 5 -38.95 -13.02 -5.55
CA LYS A 5 -38.49 -13.12 -4.15
C LYS A 5 -37.34 -14.13 -4.12
N ILE A 6 -36.14 -13.67 -3.80
CA ILE A 6 -35.00 -14.54 -3.56
C ILE A 6 -35.37 -15.46 -2.39
N ASN A 7 -35.38 -16.77 -2.63
CA ASN A 7 -35.45 -17.81 -1.60
C ASN A 7 -34.08 -18.51 -1.47
N ASN A 8 -33.88 -19.29 -0.40
CA ASN A 8 -32.61 -19.99 -0.16
C ASN A 8 -32.11 -20.84 -1.34
N ASN A 9 -33.02 -21.44 -2.13
CA ASN A 9 -32.66 -22.21 -3.31
C ASN A 9 -32.15 -21.34 -4.46
N THR A 10 -32.70 -20.12 -4.62
CA THR A 10 -32.23 -19.16 -5.63
C THR A 10 -30.94 -18.45 -5.22
N LEU A 11 -30.59 -18.39 -3.93
CA LEU A 11 -29.36 -17.75 -3.45
C LEU A 11 -28.11 -18.54 -3.85
N SER A 12 -28.18 -19.88 -3.81
CA SER A 12 -27.09 -20.77 -4.24
C SER A 12 -26.76 -20.67 -5.73
N ALA A 13 -27.71 -20.17 -6.53
CA ALA A 13 -27.51 -19.94 -7.97
C ALA A 13 -26.91 -18.55 -8.29
N ILE A 14 -26.86 -17.64 -7.29
CA ILE A 14 -26.19 -16.35 -7.43
C ILE A 14 -24.70 -16.55 -7.19
N THR A 15 -23.96 -16.87 -8.25
CA THR A 15 -22.50 -17.03 -8.23
C THR A 15 -21.75 -15.69 -8.32
N GLY A 16 -22.49 -14.58 -8.46
CA GLY A 16 -21.94 -13.22 -8.47
C GLY A 16 -23.03 -12.16 -8.62
N LEU A 17 -22.67 -10.91 -8.31
CA LEU A 17 -23.52 -9.76 -8.62
C LEU A 17 -23.65 -9.60 -10.16
N PRO A 18 -24.78 -9.06 -10.67
CA PRO A 18 -24.97 -8.81 -12.10
C PRO A 18 -23.80 -8.04 -12.71
N ALA A 19 -23.40 -8.42 -13.94
CA ALA A 19 -22.43 -7.65 -14.71
C ALA A 19 -22.93 -6.19 -14.87
N GLY A 20 -22.09 -5.21 -14.55
CA GLY A 20 -22.44 -3.79 -14.61
C GLY A 20 -22.38 -3.02 -13.28
N VAL A 21 -22.18 -3.69 -12.13
CA VAL A 21 -21.85 -3.02 -10.84
C VAL A 21 -20.33 -2.89 -10.62
N GLY A 22 -19.58 -2.50 -11.65
CA GLY A 22 -18.11 -2.37 -11.58
C GLY A 22 -17.64 -1.56 -10.36
N GLY A 23 -16.43 -1.84 -9.86
CA GLY A 23 -15.86 -1.13 -8.71
C GLY A 23 -16.11 -1.75 -7.33
N LYS A 24 -16.41 -3.06 -7.26
CA LYS A 24 -16.43 -3.79 -5.98
C LYS A 24 -15.02 -4.11 -5.49
N VAL A 25 -14.80 -3.94 -4.18
CA VAL A 25 -13.62 -4.48 -3.51
C VAL A 25 -13.85 -5.98 -3.26
N LEU A 26 -12.97 -6.81 -3.79
CA LEU A 26 -13.07 -8.28 -3.73
C LEU A 26 -12.43 -8.86 -2.47
N GLN A 27 -11.30 -8.28 -2.07
CA GLN A 27 -10.58 -8.64 -0.85
C GLN A 27 -9.76 -7.46 -0.37
N VAL A 28 -9.52 -7.43 0.94
CA VAL A 28 -8.66 -6.46 1.61
C VAL A 28 -7.62 -7.22 2.41
N SER A 29 -6.35 -6.90 2.18
CA SER A 29 -5.24 -7.37 3.00
C SER A 29 -4.55 -6.15 3.61
N ASN A 30 -4.27 -6.17 4.91
CA ASN A 30 -3.64 -5.04 5.58
C ASN A 30 -2.63 -5.48 6.63
N MET A 31 -1.71 -4.58 6.96
CA MET A 31 -0.74 -4.74 8.03
C MET A 31 -0.54 -3.41 8.75
N SER A 32 -0.22 -3.48 10.04
CA SER A 32 0.24 -2.35 10.85
C SER A 32 1.55 -2.74 11.53
N ILE A 33 2.52 -1.83 11.55
CA ILE A 33 3.77 -2.03 12.30
C ILE A 33 3.58 -1.46 13.68
N VAL A 34 3.65 -2.31 14.70
CA VAL A 34 3.36 -1.90 16.08
C VAL A 34 4.59 -1.47 16.87
N SER A 35 5.83 -1.78 16.47
CA SER A 35 6.99 -1.40 17.31
C SER A 35 8.40 -1.56 16.70
N THR A 36 8.56 -1.66 15.37
CA THR A 36 9.91 -1.81 14.78
C THR A 36 10.39 -0.48 14.24
N GLU A 37 11.00 0.32 15.11
CA GLU A 37 11.70 1.53 14.70
C GLU A 37 12.80 1.18 13.71
N GLN A 38 12.89 1.95 12.63
CA GLN A 38 13.88 1.76 11.59
C GLN A 38 14.49 3.09 11.20
N THR A 39 15.79 3.25 11.40
CA THR A 39 16.52 4.43 10.95
C THR A 39 17.15 4.17 9.59
N LEU A 40 16.87 5.05 8.62
CA LEU A 40 17.51 5.02 7.31
C LEU A 40 18.35 6.29 7.09
N ALA A 41 19.60 6.10 6.69
CA ALA A 41 20.53 7.16 6.30
C ALA A 41 21.15 6.83 4.93
N THR A 42 20.30 6.57 3.94
CA THR A 42 20.70 6.09 2.61
C THR A 42 19.84 6.67 1.49
N ASP A 43 20.49 7.01 0.38
CA ASP A 43 19.86 7.45 -0.87
C ASP A 43 19.46 6.29 -1.81
N THR A 44 19.60 5.05 -1.32
CA THR A 44 19.07 3.84 -1.93
C THR A 44 17.72 3.44 -1.32
N TYR A 45 16.80 2.95 -2.15
CA TYR A 45 15.49 2.49 -1.66
C TYR A 45 15.66 1.16 -0.92
N THR A 46 15.28 1.18 0.36
CA THR A 46 15.39 0.05 1.29
C THR A 46 14.01 -0.33 1.79
N ASP A 47 13.75 -1.64 1.95
CA ASP A 47 12.48 -2.15 2.51
C ASP A 47 12.21 -1.51 3.88
N LEU A 48 11.01 -0.96 4.06
CA LEU A 48 10.51 -0.62 5.38
C LEU A 48 10.04 -1.90 6.07
N THR A 49 10.68 -2.21 7.20
CA THR A 49 10.54 -3.48 7.91
C THR A 49 9.11 -3.65 8.40
N GLY A 50 8.42 -4.69 7.95
CA GLY A 50 7.03 -4.96 8.32
C GLY A 50 5.98 -4.28 7.44
N LEU A 51 6.35 -3.58 6.35
CA LEU A 51 5.41 -3.14 5.32
C LEU A 51 5.45 -4.07 4.10
N SER A 52 5.10 -5.34 4.31
CA SER A 52 5.06 -6.38 3.27
C SER A 52 3.77 -7.20 3.39
N ILE A 53 2.98 -7.28 2.32
CA ILE A 53 1.66 -7.93 2.33
C ILE A 53 1.49 -8.81 1.09
N ASN A 54 1.01 -10.03 1.28
CA ASN A 54 0.67 -10.94 0.18
C ASN A 54 -0.79 -10.76 -0.22
N ILE A 55 -1.07 -10.88 -1.52
CA ILE A 55 -2.42 -10.93 -2.07
C ILE A 55 -2.44 -11.85 -3.30
N THR A 56 -3.52 -12.60 -3.51
CA THR A 56 -3.70 -13.45 -4.68
C THR A 56 -4.87 -12.89 -5.49
N PRO A 57 -4.63 -12.17 -6.61
CA PRO A 57 -5.72 -11.61 -7.39
C PRO A 57 -6.65 -12.71 -7.92
N SER A 58 -7.96 -12.47 -7.93
CA SER A 58 -8.95 -13.43 -8.40
C SER A 58 -9.12 -13.45 -9.92
N SER A 59 -8.60 -12.43 -10.61
CA SER A 59 -8.64 -12.27 -12.07
C SER A 59 -7.45 -11.44 -12.53
N THR A 60 -6.96 -11.71 -13.74
CA THR A 60 -5.89 -10.92 -14.40
C THR A 60 -6.34 -9.53 -14.82
N SER A 61 -7.65 -9.24 -14.81
CA SER A 61 -8.21 -7.91 -15.08
C SER A 61 -8.31 -7.02 -13.84
N ASN A 62 -8.13 -7.59 -12.64
CA ASN A 62 -8.33 -6.85 -11.41
C ASN A 62 -7.18 -5.87 -11.15
N LYS A 63 -7.51 -4.80 -10.44
CA LYS A 63 -6.55 -3.80 -9.98
C LYS A 63 -6.33 -3.95 -8.50
N ILE A 64 -5.13 -3.66 -8.03
CA ILE A 64 -4.82 -3.61 -6.60
C ILE A 64 -4.55 -2.15 -6.24
N PHE A 65 -5.37 -1.60 -5.35
CA PHE A 65 -5.10 -0.31 -4.74
C PHE A 65 -4.19 -0.49 -3.53
N LEU A 66 -3.01 0.11 -3.62
CA LEU A 66 -2.01 0.16 -2.57
C LEU A 66 -2.19 1.47 -1.82
N TYR A 67 -2.29 1.42 -0.51
CA TYR A 67 -2.32 2.60 0.34
C TYR A 67 -1.49 2.40 1.59
N THR A 68 -0.52 3.29 1.83
CA THR A 68 0.28 3.27 3.04
C THR A 68 0.24 4.63 3.73
N ASN A 69 0.30 4.58 5.06
CA ASN A 69 0.67 5.73 5.87
C ASN A 69 1.98 5.38 6.57
N VAL A 70 3.00 6.18 6.31
CA VAL A 70 4.34 5.95 6.84
C VAL A 70 4.59 6.95 7.96
N ASN A 71 4.69 6.44 9.19
CA ASN A 71 5.12 7.23 10.32
C ASN A 71 6.62 7.50 10.22
N CYS A 72 7.01 8.76 10.40
CA CYS A 72 8.39 9.17 10.38
C CYS A 72 8.66 10.33 11.34
N PHE A 73 9.92 10.43 11.75
CA PHE A 73 10.48 11.53 12.50
C PHE A 73 11.71 12.10 11.78
N PHE A 74 11.70 13.42 11.66
CA PHE A 74 12.74 14.23 11.05
C PHE A 74 13.52 14.94 12.15
N ASN A 75 14.80 14.61 12.31
CA ASN A 75 15.66 15.27 13.30
C ASN A 75 16.26 16.60 12.80
N ALA A 76 16.15 16.89 11.50
CA ALA A 76 16.57 18.14 10.86
C ALA A 76 15.66 18.44 9.65
N THR A 77 15.99 19.49 8.90
CA THR A 77 15.30 19.85 7.65
C THR A 77 15.79 18.94 6.51
N LEU A 78 15.05 17.87 6.26
CA LEU A 78 15.38 16.80 5.32
C LEU A 78 14.10 16.12 4.82
N GLY A 79 14.22 15.19 3.87
CA GLY A 79 13.06 14.54 3.26
C GLY A 79 13.29 13.08 2.91
N PHE A 80 12.21 12.38 2.58
CA PHE A 80 12.28 11.05 1.98
C PHE A 80 11.35 10.90 0.79
N GLY A 81 11.61 9.88 -0.02
CA GLY A 81 10.69 9.36 -1.01
C GLY A 81 10.38 7.90 -0.74
N ILE A 82 9.31 7.39 -1.37
CA ILE A 82 8.93 5.99 -1.26
C ILE A 82 8.94 5.29 -2.62
N ARG A 83 8.94 3.97 -2.56
CA ARG A 83 8.72 3.09 -3.70
C ARG A 83 7.80 1.95 -3.28
N PHE A 84 6.86 1.59 -4.15
CA PHE A 84 6.14 0.32 -4.03
C PHE A 84 6.79 -0.72 -4.93
N LEU A 85 7.06 -1.90 -4.37
CA LEU A 85 7.46 -3.08 -5.13
C LEU A 85 6.30 -4.07 -5.19
N ARG A 86 6.10 -4.69 -6.35
CA ARG A 86 5.36 -5.94 -6.53
C ARG A 86 6.39 -7.04 -6.77
N ASP A 87 6.54 -7.94 -5.81
CA ASP A 87 7.63 -8.90 -5.69
C ASP A 87 8.99 -8.18 -5.76
N SER A 88 9.71 -8.29 -6.87
CA SER A 88 10.96 -7.57 -7.16
C SER A 88 10.80 -6.41 -8.14
N THR A 89 9.59 -6.20 -8.68
CA THR A 89 9.31 -5.19 -9.70
C THR A 89 8.91 -3.87 -9.08
N ASN A 90 9.59 -2.79 -9.46
CA ASN A 90 9.16 -1.43 -9.12
C ASN A 90 7.89 -1.06 -9.89
N VAL A 91 6.78 -0.87 -9.17
CA VAL A 91 5.50 -0.46 -9.77
C VAL A 91 5.22 1.02 -9.57
N PHE A 92 5.88 1.67 -8.60
CA PHE A 92 5.74 3.09 -8.33
C PHE A 92 6.95 3.62 -7.57
N THR A 93 7.42 4.80 -7.93
CA THR A 93 8.43 5.55 -7.16
C THR A 93 8.02 7.02 -7.14
N THR A 94 8.15 7.68 -5.98
CA THR A 94 7.94 9.13 -5.90
C THR A 94 8.91 9.86 -6.84
N THR A 95 8.47 10.94 -7.47
CA THR A 95 9.31 11.71 -8.44
C THR A 95 10.62 12.20 -7.82
N THR A 96 10.60 12.48 -6.51
CA THR A 96 11.77 12.93 -5.76
C THR A 96 11.96 12.07 -4.51
N ARG A 97 13.18 12.12 -3.95
CA ARG A 97 13.50 11.56 -2.62
C ARG A 97 13.14 12.51 -1.47
N TYR A 98 12.33 13.53 -1.76
CA TYR A 98 11.84 14.52 -0.80
C TYR A 98 10.34 14.76 -1.04
N ALA A 99 9.62 13.68 -1.36
CA ALA A 99 8.17 13.73 -1.52
C ALA A 99 7.50 14.18 -0.22
N GLU A 100 8.09 13.81 0.93
CA GLU A 100 7.90 14.48 2.21
C GLU A 100 9.17 15.28 2.52
N TYR A 101 9.02 16.57 2.87
CA TYR A 101 10.13 17.45 3.25
C TYR A 101 9.63 18.58 4.18
N PRO A 102 9.60 18.36 5.50
CA PRO A 102 9.30 19.45 6.43
C PRO A 102 10.45 20.47 6.45
N ASN A 103 10.12 21.75 6.24
CA ASN A 103 11.06 22.87 6.39
C ASN A 103 11.24 23.28 7.86
N VAL A 104 11.29 22.30 8.76
CA VAL A 104 11.40 22.46 10.21
C VAL A 104 12.22 21.31 10.80
N ASN A 105 12.82 21.52 11.96
CA ASN A 105 13.54 20.50 12.69
C ASN A 105 12.62 19.79 13.71
N SER A 106 12.98 18.56 14.09
CA SER A 106 12.27 17.76 15.09
C SER A 106 10.78 17.59 14.79
N HIS A 107 10.47 17.12 13.60
CA HIS A 107 9.10 16.98 13.10
C HIS A 107 8.66 15.53 13.09
N ARG A 108 7.48 15.22 13.65
CA ARG A 108 6.84 13.90 13.58
C ARG A 108 5.62 14.02 12.67
N THR A 109 5.50 13.11 11.72
CA THR A 109 4.36 13.10 10.80
C THR A 109 4.02 11.68 10.34
N MET A 110 2.88 11.57 9.67
CA MET A 110 2.43 10.35 9.00
C MET A 110 2.13 10.72 7.54
N SER A 111 3.01 10.31 6.64
CA SER A 111 2.92 10.65 5.21
C SER A 111 2.15 9.57 4.48
N SER A 112 1.15 10.00 3.70
CA SER A 112 0.23 9.09 3.00
C SER A 112 0.67 8.91 1.55
N PHE A 113 0.68 7.67 1.06
CA PHE A 113 0.97 7.37 -0.34
C PHE A 113 0.00 6.33 -0.88
N ALA A 114 -0.40 6.51 -2.14
CA ALA A 114 -1.35 5.61 -2.80
C ALA A 114 -0.93 5.34 -4.25
N TYR A 115 -1.21 4.14 -4.72
CA TYR A 115 -1.00 3.75 -6.11
C TYR A 115 -2.00 2.68 -6.54
N LEU A 116 -2.38 2.67 -7.81
CA LEU A 116 -3.27 1.66 -8.38
C LEU A 116 -2.49 0.81 -9.38
N ASP A 117 -2.18 -0.43 -9.00
CA ASP A 117 -1.47 -1.39 -9.86
C ASP A 117 -2.47 -2.29 -10.59
N SER A 118 -2.09 -2.82 -11.75
CA SER A 118 -2.90 -3.74 -12.56
C SER A 118 -2.13 -5.04 -12.81
N PRO A 119 -1.93 -5.88 -11.77
CA PRO A 119 -1.18 -7.12 -11.91
C PRO A 119 -1.96 -8.12 -12.77
N SER A 120 -1.43 -8.44 -13.94
CA SER A 120 -2.04 -9.37 -14.90
C SER A 120 -1.81 -10.84 -14.50
N THR A 121 -2.10 -11.21 -13.26
CA THR A 121 -1.85 -12.54 -12.69
C THR A 121 -2.95 -12.95 -11.73
N THR A 122 -3.14 -14.25 -11.53
CA THR A 122 -3.97 -14.82 -10.45
C THR A 122 -3.13 -15.59 -9.43
N SER A 123 -1.80 -15.54 -9.55
CA SER A 123 -0.87 -16.09 -8.57
C SER A 123 -0.73 -15.16 -7.38
N GLN A 124 -0.34 -15.70 -6.23
CA GLN A 124 0.04 -14.86 -5.09
C GLN A 124 1.21 -13.94 -5.48
N ILE A 125 1.07 -12.66 -5.16
CA ILE A 125 2.10 -11.63 -5.28
C ILE A 125 2.29 -10.95 -3.94
N THR A 126 3.49 -10.41 -3.72
CA THR A 126 3.83 -9.66 -2.51
C THR A 126 3.99 -8.19 -2.85
N TYR A 127 3.35 -7.30 -2.11
CA TYR A 127 3.67 -5.87 -2.18
C TYR A 127 4.52 -5.44 -1.00
N LYS A 128 5.50 -4.58 -1.28
CA LYS A 128 6.37 -3.97 -0.26
C LYS A 128 6.44 -2.46 -0.40
N VAL A 129 6.67 -1.80 0.72
CA VAL A 129 7.03 -0.37 0.75
C VAL A 129 8.51 -0.23 1.02
N GLN A 130 9.20 0.53 0.18
CA GLN A 130 10.57 0.96 0.39
C GLN A 130 10.64 2.47 0.62
N ALA A 131 11.63 2.92 1.38
CA ALA A 131 11.94 4.34 1.55
C ALA A 131 13.41 4.63 1.24
N SER A 132 13.69 5.87 0.87
CA SER A 132 15.02 6.40 0.66
C SER A 132 15.08 7.83 1.16
N SER A 133 16.14 8.19 1.89
CA SER A 133 16.31 9.54 2.39
C SER A 133 16.96 10.45 1.35
N PHE A 134 16.62 11.72 1.41
CA PHE A 134 17.28 12.77 0.65
C PHE A 134 18.69 13.00 1.19
N ALA A 135 19.67 13.01 0.30
CA ALA A 135 21.08 13.24 0.61
C ALA A 135 21.66 12.31 1.71
N SER A 136 21.14 11.08 1.82
CA SER A 136 21.53 10.10 2.85
C SER A 136 21.36 10.61 4.29
N SER A 137 20.44 11.56 4.49
CA SER A 137 20.12 12.10 5.82
C SER A 137 19.42 11.05 6.67
N SER A 138 19.62 11.09 7.99
CA SER A 138 19.02 10.12 8.92
C SER A 138 17.55 10.40 9.17
N ILE A 139 16.68 9.44 8.88
CA ILE A 139 15.23 9.49 9.13
C ILE A 139 14.83 8.28 9.94
N GLU A 140 14.06 8.51 10.99
CA GLU A 140 13.51 7.45 11.83
C GLU A 140 12.10 7.14 11.37
N PHE A 141 11.84 5.89 10.98
CA PHE A 141 10.52 5.38 10.63
C PHE A 141 9.95 4.58 11.79
N ASN A 142 8.63 4.67 11.99
CA ASN A 142 7.92 4.01 13.10
C ASN A 142 8.47 4.38 14.50
N ASN A 143 8.99 5.60 14.68
CA ASN A 143 9.50 6.05 15.97
C ASN A 143 8.32 6.39 16.91
N SER A 144 8.09 5.52 17.90
CA SER A 144 7.02 5.65 18.90
C SER A 144 5.59 5.76 18.31
N ALA A 145 5.41 5.36 17.05
CA ALA A 145 4.14 5.38 16.32
C ALA A 145 4.17 4.34 15.19
N GLN A 146 3.00 4.10 14.57
CA GLN A 146 2.78 2.94 13.69
C GLN A 146 2.57 3.38 12.24
N SER A 147 3.22 2.70 11.31
CA SER A 147 2.85 2.75 9.89
C SER A 147 1.79 1.69 9.57
N ILE A 148 0.96 1.98 8.57
CA ILE A 148 -0.07 1.07 8.06
C ILE A 148 0.10 0.85 6.56
N PHE A 149 -0.28 -0.33 6.09
CA PHE A 149 -0.32 -0.65 4.66
C PHE A 149 -1.54 -1.49 4.34
N TYR A 150 -2.26 -1.11 3.28
CA TYR A 150 -3.48 -1.73 2.80
C TYR A 150 -3.33 -2.08 1.33
N LEU A 151 -3.81 -3.25 0.97
CA LEU A 151 -4.05 -3.72 -0.38
C LEU A 151 -5.55 -3.97 -0.53
N MET A 152 -6.16 -3.37 -1.53
CA MET A 152 -7.56 -3.62 -1.87
C MET A 152 -7.65 -4.08 -3.32
N GLU A 153 -8.10 -5.32 -3.52
CA GLU A 153 -8.37 -5.80 -4.87
C GLU A 153 -9.71 -5.24 -5.34
N ILE A 154 -9.69 -4.57 -6.49
CA ILE A 154 -10.85 -3.96 -7.13
C ILE A 154 -11.15 -4.75 -8.40
N ALA A 155 -12.39 -5.21 -8.54
CA ALA A 155 -12.85 -5.90 -9.73
C ALA A 155 -12.72 -4.99 -10.95
N GLY A 156 -11.97 -5.47 -11.96
CA GLY A 156 -11.84 -4.83 -13.27
C GLY A 156 -12.96 -5.19 -14.24
#